data_AF-A0A8R7QWG7-F1
#
_entry.id   AF-A0A8R7QWG7-F1
#
_cell.length_a   1.000
_cell.length_b   1.000
_cell.length_c   1.000
_cell.angle_alpha   90.00
_cell.angle_beta   90.00
_cell.angle_gamma   90.00
#
_symmetry.space_group_name_H-M   'P 1'
#
loop_
_entity.id
_entity.type
_entity.pdbx_description
1 polymer ?
#
loop_
_entity_poly.entity_id
_entity_poly.type
_entity_poly.pdbx_seq_one_letter_code
_entity_poly.pdbx_strand_id
1 'polypeptide(L)'
;MADIQLSCYTIKSHGAKIARLHMYDWIILVLLAVIDGLLNIIEPFHRFVGKDMMTDLRYPLQGNTVPFWAVPVIGIVLPCAIFGGIYFKKKNFYDLHHGILGILYSVLITAVITDAIKDGVGRPRPDFFWRCFPDGKDLYDNVTTGVL
;
A
#
# COMPACT_ATOMS: atom_id res chain seq x y z
N MET A 1 -15.76 41.56 6.39
CA MET A 1 -16.73 41.67 7.49
C MET A 1 -18.09 41.47 6.85
N ALA A 2 -18.82 40.41 7.25
CA ALA A 2 -20.16 40.02 6.77
C ALA A 2 -20.18 39.62 5.26
N ASP A 3 -20.79 38.56 4.73
CA ASP A 3 -21.78 37.58 5.16
C ASP A 3 -21.64 36.36 4.24
N ILE A 4 -21.23 35.19 4.75
CA ILE A 4 -21.74 33.91 4.22
C ILE A 4 -22.04 33.03 5.43
N GLN A 5 -23.09 33.45 6.13
CA GLN A 5 -24.15 32.61 6.69
C GLN A 5 -23.84 31.11 6.50
N LEU A 6 -23.38 30.42 7.53
CA LEU A 6 -24.29 29.75 8.46
C LEU A 6 -25.37 28.91 7.73
N SER A 7 -25.01 28.21 6.65
CA SER A 7 -25.90 27.21 6.03
C SER A 7 -25.92 25.97 6.92
N CYS A 8 -26.88 26.01 7.83
CA CYS A 8 -27.37 24.91 8.61
C CYS A 8 -27.58 23.67 7.73
N TYR A 9 -26.80 22.62 8.01
CA TYR A 9 -27.20 21.21 7.97
C TYR A 9 -28.15 20.78 6.84
N THR A 10 -27.62 20.39 5.67
CA THR A 10 -28.34 19.45 4.79
C THR A 10 -27.36 18.46 4.16
N ILE A 11 -27.35 17.26 4.73
CA ILE A 11 -26.40 16.15 4.48
C ILE A 11 -26.49 15.57 3.05
N LYS A 12 -27.57 15.82 2.29
CA LYS A 12 -27.86 15.05 1.07
C LYS A 12 -27.45 15.69 -0.26
N SER A 13 -27.48 17.03 -0.40
CA SER A 13 -27.25 17.69 -1.70
C SER A 13 -25.80 18.15 -1.91
N HIS A 14 -25.05 18.39 -0.83
CA HIS A 14 -23.72 18.98 -0.92
C HIS A 14 -22.61 17.96 -1.17
N GLY A 15 -22.72 16.74 -0.60
CA GLY A 15 -21.74 15.67 -0.83
C GLY A 15 -21.63 15.28 -2.30
N ALA A 16 -22.75 15.15 -3.00
CA ALA A 16 -22.76 14.85 -4.44
C ALA A 16 -22.19 16.02 -5.29
N LYS A 17 -22.39 17.27 -4.86
CA LYS A 17 -21.86 18.45 -5.54
C LYS A 17 -20.34 18.57 -5.36
N ILE A 18 -19.82 18.27 -4.17
CA ILE A 18 -18.39 18.22 -3.85
C ILE A 18 -17.71 17.04 -4.56
N ALA A 19 -18.31 15.85 -4.54
CA ALA A 19 -17.78 14.69 -5.26
C ALA A 19 -17.73 14.93 -6.79
N ARG A 20 -18.71 15.65 -7.34
CA ARG A 20 -18.70 16.06 -8.75
C ARG A 20 -17.65 17.13 -9.06
N LEU A 21 -17.34 18.01 -8.10
CA LEU A 21 -16.27 19.00 -8.25
C LEU A 21 -14.89 18.33 -8.24
N HIS A 22 -14.68 17.36 -7.34
CA HIS A 22 -13.46 16.56 -7.22
C HIS A 22 -13.51 15.25 -8.02
N MET A 23 -14.31 15.22 -9.09
CA MET A 23 -14.49 14.00 -9.89
C MET A 23 -13.16 13.50 -10.48
N TYR A 24 -12.27 14.41 -10.88
CA TYR A 24 -10.95 14.07 -11.38
C TYR A 24 -10.07 13.39 -10.32
N ASP A 25 -10.14 13.85 -9.07
CA ASP A 25 -9.37 13.24 -7.97
C ASP A 25 -9.82 11.80 -7.72
N TRP A 26 -11.13 11.55 -7.76
CA TRP A 26 -11.68 10.19 -7.65
C TRP A 26 -11.31 9.31 -8.84
N ILE A 27 -11.31 9.86 -10.07
CA ILE A 27 -10.89 9.12 -11.26
C ILE A 27 -9.42 8.70 -11.14
N ILE A 28 -8.54 9.60 -10.68
CA ILE A 28 -7.12 9.31 -10.49
C ILE A 28 -6.94 8.27 -9.38
N LEU A 29 -7.69 8.34 -8.28
CA LEU A 29 -7.65 7.32 -7.22
C LEU A 29 -8.04 5.93 -7.75
N VAL A 30 -9.10 5.84 -8.55
CA VAL A 30 -9.52 4.58 -9.18
C VAL A 30 -8.43 4.08 -10.12
N LEU A 31 -7.83 4.97 -10.92
CA LEU A 31 -6.73 4.61 -11.82
C LEU A 31 -5.52 4.06 -11.04
N LEU A 32 -5.12 4.72 -9.96
CA LEU A 32 -4.02 4.26 -9.09
C LEU A 32 -4.32 2.89 -8.49
N ALA A 33 -5.54 2.65 -8.00
CA ALA A 33 -5.94 1.36 -7.45
C ALA A 33 -5.95 0.25 -8.52
N VAL A 34 -6.34 0.57 -9.76
CA VAL A 34 -6.27 -0.38 -10.88
C VAL A 34 -4.82 -0.72 -11.21
N ILE A 35 -3.92 0.28 -11.27
CA ILE A 35 -2.50 0.06 -11.52
C ILE A 35 -1.88 -0.82 -10.43
N ASP A 36 -2.16 -0.51 -9.16
CA ASP A 36 -1.69 -1.28 -8.00
C ASP A 36 -2.15 -2.75 -8.07
N GLY A 37 -3.44 -2.95 -8.38
CA GLY A 37 -4.00 -4.29 -8.57
C GLY A 37 -3.37 -5.05 -9.74
N LEU A 38 -3.05 -4.36 -10.84
CA LEU A 38 -2.36 -4.96 -11.98
C LEU A 38 -0.91 -5.34 -11.64
N LEU A 39 -0.18 -4.49 -10.92
CA LEU A 39 1.17 -4.78 -10.45
C LEU A 39 1.19 -6.03 -9.56
N ASN A 40 0.23 -6.15 -8.64
CA ASN A 40 0.13 -7.32 -7.76
C ASN A 40 -0.21 -8.64 -8.49
N ILE A 41 -0.68 -8.59 -9.75
CA ILE A 41 -0.93 -9.78 -10.58
C ILE A 41 0.29 -10.16 -11.42
N ILE A 42 1.14 -9.19 -11.76
CA ILE A 42 2.34 -9.41 -12.57
C ILE A 42 3.35 -10.22 -11.76
N GLU A 43 3.94 -11.23 -12.38
CA GLU A 43 5.02 -11.98 -11.76
C GLU A 43 6.28 -11.11 -11.65
N PRO A 44 6.92 -11.05 -10.48
CA PRO A 44 8.09 -10.20 -10.28
C PRO A 44 9.26 -10.72 -11.11
N PHE A 45 10.17 -9.82 -11.50
CA PHE A 45 11.38 -10.19 -12.19
C PHE A 45 12.21 -11.19 -11.36
N HIS A 46 12.43 -12.40 -11.88
CA HIS A 46 13.24 -13.40 -11.21
C HIS A 46 14.72 -13.13 -11.44
N ARG A 47 15.34 -12.47 -10.45
CA ARG A 47 16.80 -12.27 -10.43
C ARG A 47 17.50 -13.61 -10.22
N PHE A 48 18.51 -13.88 -11.03
CA PHE A 48 19.40 -15.03 -10.86
C PHE A 48 20.08 -15.00 -9.48
N VAL A 49 19.97 -16.11 -8.74
CA VAL A 49 20.61 -16.31 -7.44
C VAL A 49 21.63 -17.43 -7.57
N GLY A 50 22.92 -17.06 -7.53
CA GLY A 50 24.04 -18.00 -7.53
C GLY A 50 24.36 -18.55 -6.14
N LYS A 51 25.16 -19.61 -6.12
CA LYS A 51 25.61 -20.29 -4.89
C LYS A 51 26.43 -19.39 -3.95
N ASP A 52 27.20 -18.46 -4.50
CA ASP A 52 28.00 -17.48 -3.75
C ASP A 52 27.10 -16.45 -3.03
N MET A 53 25.95 -16.10 -3.61
CA MET A 53 24.99 -15.17 -3.01
C MET A 53 24.12 -15.82 -1.92
N MET A 54 24.08 -17.16 -1.84
CA MET A 54 23.23 -17.89 -0.90
C MET A 54 23.68 -17.77 0.56
N THR A 55 24.94 -17.40 0.82
CA THR A 55 25.41 -17.13 2.19
C THR A 55 24.66 -15.97 2.84
N ASP A 56 24.34 -14.94 2.05
CA ASP A 56 23.64 -13.73 2.53
C ASP A 56 22.12 -13.93 2.65
N LEU A 57 21.59 -14.98 2.03
CA LEU A 57 20.16 -15.31 1.97
C LEU A 57 19.74 -16.41 2.96
N ARG A 58 20.60 -16.70 3.94
CA ARG A 58 20.43 -17.78 4.94
C ARG A 58 20.03 -17.29 6.33
N TYR A 59 19.51 -16.07 6.42
CA TYR A 59 19.05 -15.51 7.69
C TYR A 59 17.95 -16.40 8.29
N PRO A 60 17.96 -16.71 9.60
CA PRO A 60 17.00 -17.61 10.22
C PRO A 60 15.57 -17.12 10.02
N LEU A 61 14.66 -18.05 9.70
CA LEU A 61 13.24 -17.75 9.57
C LEU A 61 12.65 -17.37 10.94
N GLN A 62 12.45 -16.08 11.17
CA GLN A 62 11.80 -15.56 12.35
C GLN A 62 10.33 -15.26 12.06
N GLY A 63 9.49 -15.35 13.09
CA GLY A 63 8.10 -14.92 13.00
C GLY A 63 8.01 -13.41 12.74
N ASN A 64 6.91 -12.97 12.12
CA ASN A 64 6.67 -11.55 11.87
C ASN A 64 6.44 -10.81 13.21
N THR A 65 7.36 -9.92 13.59
CA THR A 65 7.23 -9.08 14.80
C THR A 65 5.98 -8.20 14.76
N VAL A 66 5.62 -7.71 13.57
CA VAL A 66 4.40 -6.94 13.33
C VAL A 66 3.54 -7.71 12.33
N PRO A 67 2.30 -8.05 12.68
CA PRO A 67 1.43 -8.77 11.76
C PRO A 67 1.06 -7.84 10.58
N PHE A 68 0.94 -8.42 9.39
CA PHE A 68 0.59 -7.68 8.18
C PHE A 68 -0.70 -6.85 8.35
N TRP A 69 -1.68 -7.39 9.08
CA TRP A 69 -2.95 -6.70 9.40
C TRP A 69 -2.79 -5.42 10.24
N ALA A 70 -1.70 -5.26 11.01
CA ALA A 70 -1.47 -4.04 11.78
C ALA A 70 -1.14 -2.84 10.89
N VAL A 71 -0.55 -3.07 9.72
CA VAL A 71 -0.15 -2.02 8.79
C VAL A 71 -1.35 -1.19 8.31
N PRO A 72 -2.42 -1.76 7.73
CA PRO A 72 -3.59 -0.97 7.33
C PRO A 72 -4.35 -0.37 8.53
N VAL A 73 -4.31 -1.02 9.70
CA VAL A 73 -4.96 -0.49 10.90
C VAL A 73 -4.27 0.81 11.36
N ILE A 74 -2.95 0.81 11.45
CA ILE A 74 -2.19 1.97 11.91
C ILE A 74 -2.13 3.05 10.81
N GLY A 75 -1.94 2.66 9.55
CA GLY A 75 -1.75 3.59 8.45
C GLY A 75 -3.04 4.21 7.89
N ILE A 76 -4.20 3.55 8.06
CA ILE A 76 -5.47 3.99 7.47
C ILE A 76 -6.52 4.21 8.55
N VAL A 77 -6.80 3.18 9.35
CA VAL A 77 -7.93 3.22 10.30
C VAL A 77 -7.72 4.27 11.38
N LEU A 78 -6.52 4.35 11.96
CA LEU A 78 -6.20 5.33 13.00
C LEU A 78 -6.28 6.79 12.50
N PRO A 79 -5.63 7.19 11.38
CA PRO A 79 -5.80 8.52 10.80
C PRO A 79 -7.25 8.85 10.43
N CYS A 80 -7.99 7.90 9.85
CA CYS A 80 -9.42 8.07 9.57
C CYS A 80 -10.24 8.31 10.84
N ALA A 81 -9.93 7.61 11.94
CA ALA A 81 -10.59 7.81 13.23
C ALA A 81 -10.29 9.20 13.82
N ILE A 82 -9.06 9.70 13.66
CA ILE A 82 -8.68 11.06 14.10
C ILE A 82 -9.47 12.11 13.30
N PHE A 83 -9.51 12.00 11.98
CA PHE A 83 -10.29 12.92 11.14
C PHE A 83 -11.79 12.83 11.44
N GLY A 84 -12.32 11.63 11.69
CA GLY A 84 -13.68 11.42 12.16
C GLY A 84 -13.96 12.10 13.50
N GLY A 85 -13.05 11.99 14.47
CA GLY A 85 -13.15 12.67 15.76
C GLY A 85 -13.17 14.20 15.65
N ILE A 86 -12.33 14.76 14.78
CA ILE A 86 -12.33 16.21 14.48
C ILE A 86 -13.65 16.62 13.80
N TYR A 87 -14.16 15.79 12.88
CA TYR A 87 -15.46 16.00 12.25
C TYR A 87 -16.59 16.06 13.28
N PHE A 88 -16.62 15.20 14.30
CA PHE A 88 -17.67 15.27 15.32
C PHE A 88 -17.69 16.61 16.07
N LYS A 89 -16.52 17.24 16.28
CA LYS A 89 -16.40 18.53 16.97
C LYS A 89 -16.70 19.73 16.07
N LYS A 90 -16.19 19.71 14.83
CA LYS A 90 -16.28 20.85 13.89
C LYS A 90 -17.50 20.77 12.96
N LYS A 91 -18.06 19.58 12.75
CA LYS A 91 -19.17 19.25 11.84
C LYS A 91 -18.96 19.78 10.41
N ASN A 92 -17.71 19.91 9.97
CA ASN A 92 -17.34 20.35 8.63
C ASN A 92 -17.00 19.14 7.74
N PHE A 93 -17.86 18.87 6.75
CA PHE A 93 -17.68 17.74 5.83
C PHE A 93 -16.53 17.96 4.83
N TYR A 94 -16.22 19.22 4.50
CA TYR A 94 -15.16 19.53 3.54
C TYR A 94 -13.78 19.09 4.03
N ASP A 95 -13.49 19.36 5.32
CA ASP A 95 -12.23 18.98 5.96
C ASP A 95 -12.10 17.45 6.08
N LEU A 96 -13.19 16.76 6.39
CA LEU A 96 -13.22 15.29 6.45
C LEU A 96 -12.96 14.68 5.07
N HIS A 97 -13.59 15.22 4.02
CA HIS A 97 -13.43 14.72 2.66
C HIS A 97 -11.98 14.84 2.18
N HIS A 98 -11.37 16.02 2.37
CA HIS A 98 -9.97 16.24 1.97
C HIS A 98 -8.99 15.41 2.81
N GLY A 99 -9.26 15.22 4.11
CA GLY A 99 -8.47 14.34 4.96
C GLY A 99 -8.49 12.89 4.48
N ILE A 100 -9.67 12.37 4.13
CA ILE A 100 -9.82 11.00 3.61
C ILE A 100 -9.17 10.85 2.24
N LEU A 101 -9.40 11.80 1.32
CA LEU A 101 -8.75 11.79 0.00
C LEU A 101 -7.23 11.80 0.14
N GLY A 102 -6.68 12.63 1.04
CA GLY A 102 -5.24 12.69 1.30
C GLY A 102 -4.66 11.35 1.79
N ILE A 103 -5.34 10.65 2.70
CA ILE A 103 -4.92 9.32 3.16
C ILE A 103 -4.92 8.33 1.99
N LEU A 104 -6.01 8.26 1.22
CA LEU A 104 -6.15 7.33 0.11
C LEU A 104 -5.06 7.55 -0.95
N TYR A 105 -4.79 8.80 -1.30
CA TYR A 105 -3.71 9.15 -2.22
C TYR A 105 -2.34 8.73 -1.70
N SER A 106 -2.04 9.05 -0.45
CA SER A 106 -0.74 8.72 0.15
C SER A 106 -0.49 7.21 0.13
N VAL A 107 -1.51 6.42 0.48
CA VAL A 107 -1.42 4.95 0.52
C VAL A 107 -1.26 4.39 -0.88
N LEU A 108 -2.13 4.76 -1.83
CA LEU A 108 -2.10 4.21 -3.18
C LEU A 108 -0.85 4.60 -3.97
N ILE A 109 -0.38 5.85 -3.88
CA ILE A 109 0.86 6.26 -4.53
C ILE A 109 2.03 5.46 -3.96
N THR A 110 2.07 5.28 -2.64
CA THR A 110 3.12 4.50 -1.99
C THR A 110 3.06 3.03 -2.43
N ALA A 111 1.87 2.44 -2.47
CA ALA A 111 1.66 1.05 -2.90
C ALA A 111 2.18 0.83 -4.34
N VAL A 112 1.71 1.64 -5.29
CA VAL A 112 2.13 1.60 -6.70
C VAL A 112 3.65 1.72 -6.85
N ILE A 113 4.27 2.71 -6.18
CA ILE A 113 5.72 2.91 -6.27
C ILE A 113 6.45 1.70 -5.66
N THR A 114 6.02 1.22 -4.50
CA THR A 114 6.70 0.11 -3.84
C THR A 114 6.57 -1.20 -4.62
N ASP A 115 5.41 -1.48 -5.19
CA ASP A 115 5.15 -2.72 -5.92
C ASP A 115 5.85 -2.70 -7.27
N ALA A 116 5.83 -1.56 -7.99
CA ALA A 116 6.62 -1.39 -9.20
C ALA A 116 8.12 -1.63 -8.97
N ILE A 117 8.66 -1.17 -7.83
CA ILE A 117 10.07 -1.42 -7.46
C ILE A 117 10.30 -2.90 -7.11
N LYS A 118 9.38 -3.54 -6.38
CA LYS A 118 9.51 -4.97 -6.04
C LYS A 118 9.55 -5.82 -7.31
N ASP A 119 8.64 -5.55 -8.25
CA ASP A 119 8.53 -6.32 -9.49
C ASP A 119 9.71 -6.04 -10.42
N GLY A 120 10.20 -4.79 -10.46
CA GLY A 120 11.35 -4.42 -11.29
C GLY A 120 12.70 -4.91 -10.76
N VAL A 121 12.92 -4.88 -9.44
CA VAL A 121 14.21 -5.25 -8.84
C VAL A 121 14.29 -6.74 -8.54
N GLY A 122 13.20 -7.37 -8.10
CA GLY A 122 13.16 -8.81 -7.87
C GLY A 122 14.13 -9.32 -6.80
N ARG A 123 14.47 -8.49 -5.80
CA ARG A 123 15.47 -8.87 -4.78
C ARG A 123 14.90 -9.93 -3.83
N PRO A 124 15.55 -11.10 -3.67
CA PRO A 124 15.12 -12.12 -2.72
C PRO A 124 15.22 -11.63 -1.27
N ARG A 125 14.35 -12.15 -0.40
CA ARG A 125 14.39 -11.84 1.03
C ARG A 125 15.61 -12.49 1.70
N PRO A 126 16.14 -11.92 2.81
CA PRO A 126 17.26 -12.52 3.52
C PRO A 126 16.97 -13.91 4.11
N ASP A 127 15.70 -14.27 4.30
CA ASP A 127 15.21 -15.57 4.76
C ASP A 127 14.81 -16.51 3.60
N PHE A 128 15.18 -16.19 2.36
CA PHE A 128 14.81 -16.91 1.15
C PHE A 128 15.20 -18.40 1.20
N PHE A 129 16.41 -18.72 1.70
CA PHE A 129 16.90 -20.11 1.77
C PHE A 129 15.96 -21.01 2.57
N TRP A 130 15.54 -20.60 3.77
CA TRP A 130 14.71 -21.42 4.65
C TRP A 130 13.26 -21.53 4.18
N ARG A 131 12.81 -20.62 3.30
CA ARG A 131 11.49 -20.70 2.65
C ARG A 131 11.47 -21.69 1.49
N CYS A 132 12.54 -21.74 0.70
CA CYS A 132 12.64 -22.64 -0.46
C CYS A 132 13.16 -24.03 -0.08
N PHE A 133 14.08 -24.13 0.89
CA PHE A 133 14.75 -25.36 1.30
C PHE A 133 14.56 -25.61 2.81
N PRO A 134 13.36 -26.03 3.26
CA PRO A 134 13.13 -26.38 4.65
C PRO A 134 14.01 -27.57 5.10
N ASP A 135 14.42 -28.45 4.17
CA ASP A 135 15.31 -29.58 4.42
C ASP A 135 16.80 -29.19 4.54
N GLY A 136 17.14 -27.91 4.34
CA GLY A 136 18.50 -27.39 4.46
C GLY A 136 19.48 -27.83 3.36
N LYS A 137 18.99 -28.48 2.30
CA LYS A 137 19.76 -28.89 1.13
C LYS A 137 19.49 -27.94 -0.03
N ASP A 138 20.50 -27.22 -0.47
CA ASP A 138 20.43 -26.36 -1.65
C ASP A 138 20.49 -27.18 -2.94
N LEU A 139 19.55 -26.91 -3.85
CA LEU A 139 19.53 -27.46 -5.20
C LEU A 139 19.87 -26.35 -6.19
N TYR A 140 20.85 -26.61 -7.05
CA TYR A 140 21.21 -25.71 -8.14
C TYR A 140 21.16 -26.45 -9.45
N ASP A 141 20.85 -25.71 -10.50
CA ASP A 141 20.95 -26.19 -11.87
C ASP A 141 22.43 -26.40 -12.23
N ASN A 142 22.75 -27.56 -12.80
CA ASN A 142 24.12 -27.98 -13.07
C ASN A 142 24.80 -27.17 -14.20
N VAL A 143 24.03 -26.42 -15.00
CA VAL A 143 24.54 -25.65 -16.16
C VAL A 143 24.60 -24.17 -15.84
N THR A 144 23.50 -23.62 -15.30
CA THR A 144 23.36 -22.20 -15.01
C THR A 144 23.86 -21.84 -13.61
N THR A 145 24.05 -22.81 -12.70
CA THR A 145 24.38 -22.59 -11.28
C THR A 145 23.33 -21.79 -10.49
N GLY A 146 22.14 -21.60 -11.08
CA GLY A 146 21.02 -20.92 -10.44
C GLY A 146 20.28 -21.83 -9.48
N VAL A 147 19.65 -21.25 -8.46
CA VAL A 147 18.78 -21.99 -7.54
C VAL A 147 17.58 -22.60 -8.28
N LEU A 148 17.28 -23.88 -7.99
CA LEU A 148 16.12 -24.62 -8.49
C LEU A 148 14.91 -24.47 -7.56
#